data_AF-A0A3N5I5M4-F1
#
_entry.id   AF-A0A3N5I5M4-F1
#
_cell.length_a   1.000
_cell.length_b   1.000
_cell.length_c   1.000
_cell.angle_alpha   90.00
_cell.angle_beta   90.00
_cell.angle_gamma   90.00
#
_symmetry.space_group_name_H-M   'P 1'
#
loop_
_entity.id
_entity.type
_entity.pdbx_description
1 polymer ?
#
loop_
_entity_poly.entity_id
_entity_poly.type
_entity_poly.pdbx_seq_one_letter_code
_entity_poly.pdbx_strand_id
1 'polypeptide(L)'
;TPQLGQADLDFMDQQAGALKVDAWKGYTGAAPKGFDRGWFVDDERIAYPMLERARKLGVTRICLHKGLPLGPVADYNHPRDVIKAARDFPDLDFVLYHAGLRGVWEAKSTGEVPCTTEFCQMKKQAPGLRNIYMELGSTFGQLVTTNPGACAHLLGQVIEAFGADHVLWGTDSIWYGTPQWQIEAFRRFEIPQALLESHRYAPLTRPVKEQIFGLNAARLFGVDVNARRNDIPQDYLSRMKMAYLDDGADPSHRWYGWVRV
;
A
#
# COMPACT_ATOMS: atom_id res chain seq x y z
N THR A 1 3.66 1.51 17.04
CA THR A 1 3.90 0.12 17.47
C THR A 1 2.89 -0.19 18.57
N PRO A 2 2.59 -1.45 18.90
CA PRO A 2 1.80 -1.81 20.08
C PRO A 2 2.67 -2.31 21.26
N GLN A 3 4.00 -2.35 21.08
CA GLN A 3 4.93 -2.97 22.03
C GLN A 3 5.11 -2.20 23.34
N LEU A 4 4.74 -0.91 23.40
CA LEU A 4 4.75 -0.13 24.64
C LEU A 4 3.48 -0.35 25.49
N GLY A 5 2.58 -1.23 25.04
CA GLY A 5 1.40 -1.62 25.79
C GLY A 5 0.47 -0.43 26.03
N GLN A 6 0.14 -0.16 27.29
CA GLN A 6 -0.82 0.89 27.67
C GLN A 6 -0.45 2.27 27.12
N ALA A 7 0.85 2.60 27.07
CA ALA A 7 1.30 3.89 26.54
C ALA A 7 0.92 4.07 25.05
N ASP A 8 0.99 3.00 24.24
CA ASP A 8 0.56 3.06 22.84
C ASP A 8 -0.96 3.18 22.74
N LEU A 9 -1.72 2.50 23.61
CA LEU A 9 -3.19 2.57 23.63
C LEU A 9 -3.70 3.97 24.04
N ASP A 10 -3.09 4.58 25.06
CA ASP A 10 -3.41 5.95 25.48
C ASP A 10 -3.10 6.95 24.36
N PHE A 11 -2.01 6.73 23.63
CA PHE A 11 -1.64 7.57 22.50
C PHE A 11 -2.57 7.39 21.29
N MET A 12 -3.15 6.19 21.08
CA MET A 12 -4.23 6.01 20.11
C MET A 12 -5.45 6.85 20.50
N ASP A 13 -5.81 6.86 21.78
CA ASP A 13 -6.96 7.64 22.27
C ASP A 13 -6.79 9.13 22.05
N GLN A 14 -5.61 9.64 22.38
CA GLN A 14 -5.25 11.02 22.15
C GLN A 14 -5.35 11.37 20.65
N GLN A 15 -4.78 10.56 19.77
CA GLN A 15 -4.78 10.82 18.33
C GLN A 15 -6.20 10.76 17.74
N ALA A 16 -7.01 9.77 18.13
CA ALA A 16 -8.40 9.66 17.67
C ALA A 16 -9.24 10.86 18.13
N GLY A 17 -9.10 11.27 19.41
CA GLY A 17 -9.83 12.40 19.97
C GLY A 17 -9.40 13.76 19.42
N ALA A 18 -8.12 13.95 19.12
CA ALA A 18 -7.57 15.26 18.74
C ALA A 18 -7.43 15.46 17.22
N LEU A 19 -7.09 14.42 16.46
CA LEU A 19 -6.62 14.55 15.08
C LEU A 19 -7.59 14.03 14.02
N LYS A 20 -8.70 13.38 14.42
CA LYS A 20 -9.67 12.74 13.51
C LYS A 20 -8.98 11.84 12.49
N VAL A 21 -8.10 10.96 12.98
CA VAL A 21 -7.33 10.06 12.12
C VAL A 21 -8.23 9.10 11.35
N ASP A 22 -7.84 8.83 10.11
CA ASP A 22 -8.53 7.92 9.22
C ASP A 22 -8.01 6.48 9.31
N ALA A 23 -6.74 6.29 9.66
CA ALA A 23 -6.15 4.96 9.73
C ALA A 23 -5.02 4.92 10.77
N TRP A 24 -4.71 3.72 11.23
CA TRP A 24 -3.55 3.46 12.07
C TRP A 24 -2.39 2.96 11.23
N LYS A 25 -1.20 3.56 11.40
CA LYS A 25 0.03 3.08 10.77
C LYS A 25 0.85 2.24 11.75
N GLY A 26 1.09 0.98 11.40
CA GLY A 26 1.94 0.05 12.12
C GLY A 26 3.24 -0.25 11.38
N TYR A 27 4.36 -0.12 12.09
CA TYR A 27 5.67 -0.62 11.64
C TYR A 27 6.01 -1.86 12.45
N THR A 28 6.00 -3.03 11.81
CA THR A 28 6.17 -4.33 12.48
C THR A 28 7.62 -4.65 12.79
N GLY A 29 8.55 -4.34 11.89
CA GLY A 29 9.99 -4.57 12.10
C GLY A 29 10.74 -3.47 12.86
N ALA A 30 10.23 -2.24 12.83
CA ALA A 30 10.88 -1.09 13.47
C ALA A 30 10.52 -1.05 14.97
N ALA A 31 11.28 -1.80 15.77
CA ALA A 31 11.11 -1.87 17.21
C ALA A 31 11.31 -0.50 17.88
N PRO A 32 10.50 -0.13 18.90
CA PRO A 32 10.74 1.07 19.68
C PRO A 32 12.04 0.97 20.47
N LYS A 33 12.57 2.13 20.90
CA LYS A 33 13.80 2.18 21.70
C LYS A 33 13.66 1.30 22.96
N GLY A 34 14.64 0.43 23.18
CA GLY A 34 14.65 -0.50 24.32
C GLY A 34 14.10 -1.89 24.00
N PHE A 35 13.61 -2.13 22.78
CA PHE A 35 13.20 -3.44 22.29
C PHE A 35 14.19 -3.94 21.24
N ASP A 36 14.53 -5.22 21.30
CA ASP A 36 15.47 -5.89 20.39
C ASP A 36 14.78 -6.54 19.19
N ARG A 37 13.45 -6.57 19.19
CA ARG A 37 12.63 -7.27 18.19
C ARG A 37 11.36 -6.52 17.84
N GLY A 38 10.89 -6.75 16.62
CA GLY A 38 9.59 -6.30 16.13
C GLY A 38 8.43 -7.13 16.69
N TRP A 39 7.28 -7.03 16.03
CA TRP A 39 6.04 -7.70 16.43
C TRP A 39 5.31 -8.28 15.21
N PHE A 40 4.56 -9.35 15.46
CA PHE A 40 3.65 -9.94 14.47
C PHE A 40 2.21 -9.47 14.73
N VAL A 41 1.45 -9.32 13.66
CA VAL A 41 0.08 -8.78 13.68
C VAL A 41 -0.89 -9.78 14.31
N ASP A 42 -0.59 -11.08 14.24
CA ASP A 42 -1.36 -12.15 14.86
C ASP A 42 -0.92 -12.52 16.29
N ASP A 43 0.01 -11.75 16.88
CA ASP A 43 0.37 -11.88 18.29
C ASP A 43 -0.78 -11.38 19.18
N GLU A 44 -1.50 -12.32 19.79
CA GLU A 44 -2.69 -12.03 20.60
C GLU A 44 -2.40 -11.22 21.87
N ARG A 45 -1.15 -11.25 22.35
CA ARG A 45 -0.76 -10.53 23.57
C ARG A 45 -0.25 -9.13 23.25
N ILE A 46 0.48 -8.99 22.13
CA ILE A 46 1.13 -7.74 21.76
C ILE A 46 0.25 -6.91 20.81
N ALA A 47 -0.25 -7.51 19.73
CA ALA A 47 -0.95 -6.78 18.67
C ALA A 47 -2.46 -6.66 18.91
N TYR A 48 -3.13 -7.69 19.42
CA TYR A 48 -4.59 -7.69 19.51
C TYR A 48 -5.16 -6.58 20.41
N PRO A 49 -4.52 -6.18 21.53
CA PRO A 49 -4.98 -5.01 22.29
C PRO A 49 -5.08 -3.72 21.45
N MET A 50 -4.14 -3.51 20.52
CA MET A 50 -4.17 -2.38 19.59
C MET A 50 -5.29 -2.53 18.55
N LEU A 51 -5.47 -3.72 17.97
CA LEU A 51 -6.55 -3.98 17.01
C LEU A 51 -7.95 -3.80 17.64
N GLU A 52 -8.12 -4.34 18.85
CA GLU A 52 -9.30 -4.13 19.69
C GLU A 52 -9.56 -2.65 19.99
N ARG A 53 -8.49 -1.89 20.25
CA ARG A 53 -8.62 -0.46 20.50
C ARG A 53 -9.01 0.30 19.24
N ALA A 54 -8.41 -0.01 18.11
CA ALA A 54 -8.76 0.55 16.80
C ALA A 54 -10.26 0.33 16.49
N ARG A 55 -10.75 -0.89 16.71
CA ARG A 55 -12.18 -1.23 16.59
C ARG A 55 -13.07 -0.38 17.49
N LYS A 56 -12.73 -0.26 18.78
CA LYS A 56 -13.50 0.55 19.75
C LYS A 56 -13.52 2.04 19.42
N LEU A 57 -12.44 2.55 18.82
CA LEU A 57 -12.34 3.95 18.39
C LEU A 57 -13.07 4.22 17.07
N GLY A 58 -13.57 3.18 16.38
CA GLY A 58 -14.25 3.33 15.08
C GLY A 58 -13.30 3.65 13.92
N VAL A 59 -11.98 3.56 14.14
CA VAL A 59 -10.96 3.75 13.10
C VAL A 59 -10.44 2.37 12.71
N THR A 60 -11.13 1.74 11.77
CA THR A 60 -11.01 0.30 11.46
C THR A 60 -9.93 -0.03 10.42
N ARG A 61 -9.25 0.97 9.87
CA ARG A 61 -8.23 0.81 8.83
C ARG A 61 -6.84 0.70 9.47
N ILE A 62 -6.16 -0.41 9.22
CA ILE A 62 -4.84 -0.75 9.77
C ILE A 62 -3.83 -0.84 8.63
N CYS A 63 -3.06 0.23 8.43
CA CYS A 63 -1.98 0.29 7.47
C CYS A 63 -0.70 -0.31 8.06
N LEU A 64 -0.18 -1.38 7.47
CA LEU A 64 0.96 -2.12 7.99
C LEU A 64 2.13 -2.08 7.02
N HIS A 65 3.33 -1.85 7.55
CA HIS A 65 4.57 -1.93 6.78
C HIS A 65 4.96 -3.40 6.55
N LYS A 66 4.47 -4.00 5.45
CA LYS A 66 4.61 -5.43 5.13
C LYS A 66 5.36 -5.66 3.83
N GLY A 67 6.64 -5.33 3.88
CA GLY A 67 7.63 -5.36 2.81
C GLY A 67 8.75 -4.40 3.22
N LEU A 68 9.73 -4.19 2.33
CA LEU A 68 10.90 -3.32 2.47
C LEU A 68 11.37 -3.21 3.93
N PRO A 69 11.96 -4.29 4.46
CA PRO A 69 12.17 -4.44 5.89
C PRO A 69 12.84 -3.23 6.54
N LEU A 70 12.23 -2.78 7.62
CA LEU A 70 12.77 -1.75 8.50
C LEU A 70 13.07 -2.43 9.83
N GLY A 71 14.32 -2.36 10.27
CA GLY A 71 14.78 -3.01 11.50
C GLY A 71 15.67 -4.23 11.25
N PRO A 72 16.21 -4.83 12.33
CA PRO A 72 17.26 -5.85 12.23
C PRO A 72 16.75 -7.22 11.78
N VAL A 73 15.45 -7.50 11.95
CA VAL A 73 14.85 -8.80 11.64
C VAL A 73 13.78 -8.62 10.57
N ALA A 74 14.11 -9.06 9.35
CA ALA A 74 13.25 -8.87 8.20
C ALA A 74 11.93 -9.65 8.25
N ASP A 75 11.86 -10.68 9.10
CA ASP A 75 10.73 -11.59 9.21
C ASP A 75 9.44 -10.89 9.64
N TYR A 76 9.54 -9.85 10.47
CA TYR A 76 8.39 -9.06 10.93
C TYR A 76 7.66 -8.32 9.80
N ASN A 77 8.33 -8.09 8.67
CA ASN A 77 7.73 -7.45 7.50
C ASN A 77 7.11 -8.46 6.52
N HIS A 78 7.26 -9.78 6.77
CA HIS A 78 6.50 -10.77 6.02
C HIS A 78 5.00 -10.63 6.33
N PRO A 79 4.10 -10.67 5.33
CA PRO A 79 2.66 -10.45 5.52
C PRO A 79 1.88 -11.67 6.03
N ARG A 80 2.53 -12.82 6.24
CA ARG A 80 1.87 -14.11 6.53
C ARG A 80 1.00 -14.10 7.79
N ASP A 81 1.43 -13.37 8.80
CA ASP A 81 0.74 -13.16 10.07
C ASP A 81 -0.59 -12.40 9.90
N VAL A 82 -0.75 -11.66 8.79
CA VAL A 82 -2.00 -10.94 8.51
C VAL A 82 -3.15 -11.91 8.21
N ILE A 83 -2.91 -13.13 7.70
CA ILE A 83 -3.99 -14.08 7.40
C ILE A 83 -4.80 -14.42 8.64
N LYS A 84 -4.13 -14.69 9.78
CA LYS A 84 -4.82 -14.99 11.04
C LYS A 84 -5.49 -13.74 11.61
N ALA A 85 -4.77 -12.62 11.69
CA ALA A 85 -5.33 -11.38 12.22
C ALA A 85 -6.57 -10.91 11.43
N ALA A 86 -6.55 -11.00 10.10
CA ALA A 86 -7.68 -10.65 9.25
C ALA A 86 -8.90 -11.56 9.44
N ARG A 87 -8.68 -12.83 9.77
CA ARG A 87 -9.75 -13.77 10.11
C ARG A 87 -10.37 -13.46 11.47
N ASP A 88 -9.53 -13.13 12.45
CA ASP A 88 -9.96 -12.89 13.82
C ASP A 88 -10.63 -11.50 13.97
N PHE A 89 -10.29 -10.55 13.08
CA PHE A 89 -10.86 -9.19 13.02
C PHE A 89 -11.48 -8.91 11.63
N PRO A 90 -12.60 -9.57 11.27
CA PRO A 90 -13.20 -9.43 9.95
C PRO A 90 -13.78 -8.04 9.67
N ASP A 91 -13.96 -7.23 10.72
CA ASP A 91 -14.46 -5.85 10.67
C ASP A 91 -13.35 -4.79 10.55
N LEU A 92 -12.08 -5.19 10.60
CA LEU A 92 -10.93 -4.33 10.36
C LEU A 92 -10.37 -4.55 8.95
N ASP A 93 -9.98 -3.47 8.28
CA ASP A 93 -9.32 -3.51 6.98
C ASP A 93 -7.81 -3.41 7.13
N PHE A 94 -7.07 -4.38 6.61
CA PHE A 94 -5.61 -4.43 6.66
C PHE A 94 -5.01 -3.98 5.33
N VAL A 95 -4.28 -2.87 5.33
CA VAL A 95 -3.61 -2.33 4.12
C VAL A 95 -2.11 -2.61 4.20
N LEU A 96 -1.61 -3.47 3.33
CA LEU A 96 -0.25 -3.98 3.36
C LEU A 96 0.64 -3.18 2.41
N TYR A 97 1.40 -2.24 2.99
CA TYR A 97 2.30 -1.37 2.26
C TYR A 97 3.46 -2.20 1.71
N HIS A 98 3.84 -1.88 0.46
CA HIS A 98 4.88 -2.56 -0.31
C HIS A 98 4.56 -4.01 -0.71
N ALA A 99 3.31 -4.46 -0.58
CA ALA A 99 2.83 -5.72 -1.17
C ALA A 99 3.73 -6.96 -0.95
N GLY A 100 4.46 -7.05 0.17
CA GLY A 100 5.39 -8.15 0.48
C GLY A 100 6.77 -8.09 -0.18
N LEU A 101 7.09 -7.08 -1.01
CA LEU A 101 8.42 -6.98 -1.62
C LEU A 101 9.45 -6.64 -0.55
N ARG A 102 10.44 -7.49 -0.29
CA ARG A 102 11.55 -7.14 0.62
C ARG A 102 12.70 -6.40 -0.07
N GLY A 103 12.83 -6.60 -1.37
CA GLY A 103 13.75 -5.88 -2.23
C GLY A 103 13.76 -6.47 -3.64
N VAL A 104 14.13 -5.67 -4.63
CA VAL A 104 14.13 -6.09 -6.05
C VAL A 104 15.06 -7.26 -6.35
N TRP A 105 16.11 -7.44 -5.55
CA TRP A 105 17.06 -8.55 -5.69
C TRP A 105 16.45 -9.91 -5.38
N GLU A 106 15.27 -9.97 -4.75
CA GLU A 106 14.58 -11.24 -4.48
C GLU A 106 13.83 -11.79 -5.70
N ALA A 107 13.61 -10.96 -6.73
CA ALA A 107 12.94 -11.40 -7.95
C ALA A 107 13.74 -12.53 -8.60
N LYS A 108 13.12 -13.71 -8.71
CA LYS A 108 13.72 -14.88 -9.35
C LYS A 108 13.73 -14.75 -10.87
N SER A 109 14.51 -15.59 -11.54
CA SER A 109 14.49 -15.71 -13.00
C SER A 109 13.11 -16.11 -13.56
N THR A 110 12.27 -16.76 -12.75
CA THR A 110 10.87 -17.08 -13.06
C THR A 110 9.93 -15.86 -13.01
N GLY A 111 10.40 -14.71 -12.52
CA GLY A 111 9.59 -13.52 -12.25
C GLY A 111 8.90 -13.52 -10.89
N GLU A 112 8.98 -14.62 -10.13
CA GLU A 112 8.41 -14.71 -8.78
C GLU A 112 9.14 -13.77 -7.80
N VAL A 113 8.36 -13.11 -6.95
CA VAL A 113 8.84 -12.35 -5.79
C VAL A 113 8.47 -13.17 -4.56
N PRO A 114 9.40 -13.93 -3.94
CA PRO A 114 9.10 -15.04 -3.04
C PRO A 114 8.08 -14.72 -1.95
N CYS A 115 8.29 -13.63 -1.20
CA CYS A 115 7.42 -13.24 -0.10
C CYS A 115 5.99 -12.88 -0.58
N THR A 116 5.87 -12.13 -1.69
CA THR A 116 4.58 -11.80 -2.30
C THR A 116 3.91 -13.04 -2.89
N THR A 117 4.67 -13.90 -3.58
CA THR A 117 4.17 -15.13 -4.20
C THR A 117 3.65 -16.10 -3.14
N GLU A 118 4.39 -16.34 -2.06
CA GLU A 118 3.97 -17.15 -0.91
C GLU A 118 2.66 -16.59 -0.32
N PHE A 119 2.61 -15.29 -0.08
CA PHE A 119 1.43 -14.66 0.50
C PHE A 119 0.19 -14.75 -0.40
N CYS A 120 0.35 -14.60 -1.71
CA CYS A 120 -0.73 -14.82 -2.68
C CYS A 120 -1.24 -16.27 -2.63
N GLN A 121 -0.35 -17.26 -2.50
CA GLN A 121 -0.74 -18.66 -2.34
C GLN A 121 -1.50 -18.90 -1.04
N MET A 122 -1.03 -18.34 0.08
CA MET A 122 -1.73 -18.39 1.37
C MET A 122 -3.12 -17.75 1.28
N LYS A 123 -3.24 -16.60 0.61
CA LYS A 123 -4.52 -15.92 0.41
C LYS A 123 -5.52 -16.76 -0.39
N LYS A 124 -5.07 -17.46 -1.44
CA LYS A 124 -5.90 -18.38 -2.23
C LYS A 124 -6.40 -19.58 -1.40
N GLN A 125 -5.63 -20.01 -0.40
CA GLN A 125 -6.03 -21.07 0.54
C GLN A 125 -6.99 -20.56 1.64
N ALA A 126 -7.18 -19.24 1.78
CA ALA A 126 -8.12 -18.61 2.68
C ALA A 126 -9.24 -17.89 1.89
N PRO A 127 -10.09 -18.62 1.15
CA PRO A 127 -11.22 -18.05 0.44
C PRO A 127 -12.18 -17.39 1.45
N GLY A 128 -12.77 -16.26 1.07
CA GLY A 128 -13.68 -15.50 1.93
C GLY A 128 -13.04 -14.36 2.74
N LEU A 129 -11.72 -14.38 2.97
CA LEU A 129 -11.03 -13.19 3.49
C LEU A 129 -11.06 -12.08 2.44
N ARG A 130 -11.67 -10.93 2.76
CA ARG A 130 -11.79 -9.77 1.86
C ARG A 130 -11.29 -8.45 2.47
N ASN A 131 -10.83 -8.49 3.70
CA ASN A 131 -10.38 -7.32 4.46
C ASN A 131 -8.85 -7.15 4.42
N ILE A 132 -8.20 -7.59 3.34
CA ILE A 132 -6.76 -7.42 3.12
C ILE A 132 -6.56 -6.73 1.77
N TYR A 133 -5.84 -5.61 1.78
CA TYR A 133 -5.52 -4.79 0.62
C TYR A 133 -4.02 -4.77 0.38
N MET A 134 -3.61 -4.93 -0.87
CA MET A 134 -2.21 -4.90 -1.30
C MET A 134 -1.88 -3.52 -1.86
N GLU A 135 -1.03 -2.76 -1.17
CA GLU A 135 -0.62 -1.43 -1.60
C GLU A 135 0.74 -1.50 -2.30
N LEU A 136 0.81 -0.91 -3.50
CA LEU A 136 1.94 -1.09 -4.41
C LEU A 136 3.15 -0.24 -4.06
N GLY A 137 3.02 1.05 -3.79
CA GLY A 137 4.11 1.93 -3.37
C GLY A 137 5.41 1.75 -4.16
N SER A 138 6.50 1.70 -3.40
CA SER A 138 7.85 1.35 -3.87
C SER A 138 7.91 0.03 -4.64
N THR A 139 7.02 -0.93 -4.40
CA THR A 139 7.04 -2.23 -5.10
C THR A 139 6.82 -2.06 -6.59
N PHE A 140 5.86 -1.23 -7.00
CA PHE A 140 5.70 -0.91 -8.42
C PHE A 140 6.91 -0.11 -8.93
N GLY A 141 7.27 0.98 -8.25
CA GLY A 141 8.36 1.86 -8.69
C GLY A 141 9.71 1.16 -8.86
N GLN A 142 10.07 0.27 -7.92
CA GLN A 142 11.34 -0.46 -7.99
C GLN A 142 11.29 -1.58 -9.04
N LEU A 143 10.20 -2.38 -9.12
CA LEU A 143 10.16 -3.50 -10.07
C LEU A 143 9.96 -3.03 -11.51
N VAL A 144 9.14 -2.01 -11.76
CA VAL A 144 8.92 -1.51 -13.13
C VAL A 144 10.19 -0.96 -13.76
N THR A 145 11.15 -0.50 -12.95
CA THR A 145 12.43 0.04 -13.43
C THR A 145 13.54 -1.00 -13.50
N THR A 146 13.55 -1.97 -12.59
CA THR A 146 14.64 -2.95 -12.49
C THR A 146 14.34 -4.29 -13.15
N ASN A 147 13.08 -4.75 -13.09
CA ASN A 147 12.63 -6.01 -13.68
C ASN A 147 11.12 -5.95 -14.04
N PRO A 148 10.76 -5.36 -15.18
CA PRO A 148 9.37 -5.24 -15.63
C PRO A 148 8.64 -6.57 -15.75
N GLY A 149 9.36 -7.66 -16.06
CA GLY A 149 8.78 -9.01 -16.13
C GLY A 149 8.30 -9.49 -14.76
N ALA A 150 9.13 -9.34 -13.73
CA ALA A 150 8.73 -9.63 -12.35
C ALA A 150 7.62 -8.68 -11.86
N CYS A 151 7.63 -7.40 -12.27
CA CYS A 151 6.55 -6.46 -11.99
C CYS A 151 5.20 -6.96 -12.55
N ALA A 152 5.19 -7.38 -13.82
CA ALA A 152 3.99 -7.91 -14.47
C ALA A 152 3.51 -9.22 -13.82
N HIS A 153 4.43 -10.11 -13.48
CA HIS A 153 4.11 -11.36 -12.80
C HIS A 153 3.52 -11.11 -11.39
N LEU A 154 4.12 -10.21 -10.60
CA LEU A 154 3.64 -9.82 -9.29
C LEU A 154 2.22 -9.23 -9.36
N LEU A 155 1.96 -8.30 -10.29
CA LEU A 155 0.63 -7.71 -10.46
C LEU A 155 -0.40 -8.78 -10.84
N GLY A 156 -0.04 -9.70 -11.74
CA GLY A 156 -0.89 -10.85 -12.10
C GLY A 156 -1.25 -11.70 -10.89
N GLN A 157 -0.25 -12.12 -10.09
CA GLN A 157 -0.47 -12.93 -8.88
C GLN A 157 -1.34 -12.22 -7.85
N VAL A 158 -1.07 -10.93 -7.59
CA VAL A 158 -1.80 -10.15 -6.59
C VAL A 158 -3.25 -9.93 -7.01
N ILE A 159 -3.50 -9.56 -8.27
CA ILE A 159 -4.87 -9.38 -8.78
C ILE A 159 -5.64 -10.71 -8.77
N GLU A 160 -4.99 -11.81 -9.12
CA GLU A 160 -5.62 -13.13 -9.10
C GLU A 160 -5.96 -13.58 -7.66
N ALA A 161 -5.10 -13.30 -6.68
CA ALA A 161 -5.29 -13.74 -5.29
C ALA A 161 -6.23 -12.85 -4.46
N PHE A 162 -6.20 -11.53 -4.69
CA PHE A 162 -6.93 -10.54 -3.89
C PHE A 162 -8.11 -9.89 -4.64
N GLY A 163 -8.10 -9.95 -5.97
CA GLY A 163 -9.01 -9.18 -6.81
C GLY A 163 -8.47 -7.79 -7.11
N ALA A 164 -8.76 -7.28 -8.31
CA ALA A 164 -8.37 -5.93 -8.72
C ALA A 164 -8.94 -4.84 -7.79
N ASP A 165 -10.06 -5.12 -7.10
CA ASP A 165 -10.72 -4.23 -6.15
C ASP A 165 -10.01 -4.11 -4.77
N HIS A 166 -8.99 -4.94 -4.53
CA HIS A 166 -8.18 -4.95 -3.29
C HIS A 166 -6.71 -4.60 -3.52
N VAL A 167 -6.39 -4.02 -4.68
CA VAL A 167 -5.05 -3.50 -4.98
C VAL A 167 -5.10 -1.98 -4.96
N LEU A 168 -4.18 -1.36 -4.21
CA LEU A 168 -4.13 0.08 -4.01
C LEU A 168 -2.86 0.65 -4.63
N TRP A 169 -3.01 1.79 -5.31
CA TRP A 169 -1.89 2.58 -5.77
C TRP A 169 -1.25 3.37 -4.62
N GLY A 170 0.08 3.46 -4.67
CA GLY A 170 0.87 4.43 -3.93
C GLY A 170 2.21 4.60 -4.63
N THR A 171 2.97 5.60 -4.18
CA THR A 171 4.17 6.04 -4.90
C THR A 171 5.40 6.13 -4.03
N ASP A 172 5.23 6.17 -2.71
CA ASP A 172 6.31 6.40 -1.76
C ASP A 172 7.20 7.62 -2.15
N SER A 173 6.56 8.69 -2.64
CA SER A 173 7.22 9.86 -3.26
C SER A 173 8.29 10.53 -2.40
N ILE A 174 8.27 10.34 -1.08
CA ILE A 174 9.36 10.78 -0.19
C ILE A 174 10.73 10.22 -0.62
N TRP A 175 10.76 9.04 -1.25
CA TRP A 175 11.97 8.38 -1.73
C TRP A 175 12.25 8.59 -3.22
N TYR A 176 11.24 9.02 -4.00
CA TYR A 176 11.30 9.05 -5.47
C TYR A 176 11.09 10.44 -6.08
N GLY A 177 10.87 11.46 -5.26
CA GLY A 177 10.52 12.81 -5.71
C GLY A 177 9.14 12.84 -6.36
N THR A 178 9.02 13.51 -7.52
CA THR A 178 7.73 13.62 -8.21
C THR A 178 7.15 12.24 -8.60
N PRO A 179 5.86 11.96 -8.32
CA PRO A 179 5.23 10.69 -8.68
C PRO A 179 4.94 10.57 -10.19
N GLN A 180 5.15 11.63 -10.97
CA GLN A 180 4.72 11.70 -12.37
C GLN A 180 5.22 10.52 -13.21
N TRP A 181 6.49 10.13 -13.05
CA TRP A 181 7.08 9.03 -13.81
C TRP A 181 6.44 7.67 -13.47
N GLN A 182 6.05 7.44 -12.21
CA GLN A 182 5.37 6.21 -11.80
C GLN A 182 3.96 6.14 -12.37
N ILE A 183 3.21 7.26 -12.30
CA ILE A 183 1.86 7.38 -12.86
C ILE A 183 1.90 7.10 -14.36
N GLU A 184 2.86 7.71 -15.05
CA GLU A 184 3.08 7.53 -16.47
C GLU A 184 3.46 6.12 -16.88
N ALA A 185 4.33 5.47 -16.10
CA ALA A 185 4.68 4.08 -16.28
C ALA A 185 3.44 3.19 -16.12
N PHE A 186 2.70 3.29 -15.01
CA PHE A 186 1.56 2.42 -14.75
C PHE A 186 0.41 2.61 -15.76
N ARG A 187 0.18 3.84 -16.23
CA ARG A 187 -0.80 4.10 -17.31
C ARG A 187 -0.49 3.31 -18.58
N ARG A 188 0.79 3.23 -18.96
CA ARG A 188 1.25 2.53 -20.17
C ARG A 188 1.54 1.04 -19.93
N PHE A 189 1.72 0.63 -18.69
CA PHE A 189 2.15 -0.73 -18.34
C PHE A 189 1.11 -1.77 -18.72
N GLU A 190 1.55 -2.87 -19.32
CA GLU A 190 0.71 -4.01 -19.69
C GLU A 190 1.40 -5.30 -19.23
N ILE A 191 0.60 -6.30 -18.85
CA ILE A 191 1.14 -7.64 -18.57
C ILE A 191 1.44 -8.28 -19.93
N PRO A 192 2.68 -8.72 -20.20
CA PRO A 192 3.04 -9.36 -21.46
C PRO A 192 2.13 -10.55 -21.78
N GLN A 193 1.74 -10.71 -23.05
CA GLN A 193 0.85 -11.77 -23.52
C GLN A 193 1.28 -13.17 -23.07
N ALA A 194 2.58 -13.46 -23.10
CA ALA A 194 3.12 -14.74 -22.65
C ALA A 194 2.78 -15.06 -21.18
N LEU A 195 2.78 -14.05 -20.29
CA LEU A 195 2.40 -14.23 -18.88
C LEU A 195 0.88 -14.36 -18.71
N LEU A 196 0.09 -13.63 -19.51
CA LEU A 196 -1.37 -13.78 -19.53
C LEU A 196 -1.75 -15.22 -19.89
N GLU A 197 -1.10 -15.81 -20.89
CA GLU A 197 -1.38 -17.17 -21.35
C GLU A 197 -0.87 -18.24 -20.39
N SER A 198 0.41 -18.17 -19.97
CA SER A 198 1.03 -19.22 -19.17
C SER A 198 0.46 -19.31 -17.75
N HIS A 199 0.07 -18.18 -17.16
CA HIS A 199 -0.48 -18.12 -15.81
C HIS A 199 -1.99 -17.86 -15.76
N ARG A 200 -2.63 -17.63 -16.92
CA ARG A 200 -4.06 -17.29 -17.03
C ARG A 200 -4.43 -16.02 -16.26
N TYR A 201 -3.53 -15.03 -16.26
CA TYR A 201 -3.80 -13.74 -15.64
C TYR A 201 -4.82 -12.92 -16.45
N ALA A 202 -5.55 -12.07 -15.75
CA ALA A 202 -6.39 -11.07 -16.38
C ALA A 202 -5.53 -9.87 -16.86
N PRO A 203 -5.87 -9.25 -18.00
CA PRO A 203 -5.15 -8.07 -18.49
C PRO A 203 -5.43 -6.83 -17.63
N LEU A 204 -4.46 -5.91 -17.59
CA LEU A 204 -4.59 -4.58 -16.97
C LEU A 204 -5.37 -3.62 -17.88
N THR A 205 -6.66 -3.89 -18.04
CA THR A 205 -7.57 -3.01 -18.79
C THR A 205 -7.66 -1.62 -18.15
N ARG A 206 -8.14 -0.63 -18.92
CA ARG A 206 -8.34 0.72 -18.40
C ARG A 206 -9.21 0.76 -17.12
N PRO A 207 -10.37 0.09 -17.03
CA PRO A 207 -11.15 0.05 -15.78
C PRO A 207 -10.39 -0.54 -14.59
N VAL A 208 -9.57 -1.58 -14.80
CA VAL A 208 -8.73 -2.16 -13.74
C VAL A 208 -7.69 -1.14 -13.26
N LYS A 209 -7.04 -0.43 -14.18
CA LYS A 209 -6.08 0.62 -13.84
C LYS A 209 -6.75 1.78 -13.08
N GLU A 210 -7.95 2.19 -13.48
CA GLU A 210 -8.73 3.23 -12.79
C GLU A 210 -9.11 2.82 -11.35
N GLN A 211 -9.45 1.54 -11.14
CA GLN A 211 -9.68 0.98 -9.81
C GLN A 211 -8.44 1.12 -8.93
N ILE A 212 -7.30 0.61 -9.41
CA ILE A 212 -6.04 0.60 -8.67
C ILE A 212 -5.56 2.03 -8.39
N PHE A 213 -5.63 2.92 -9.39
CA PHE A 213 -5.14 4.31 -9.27
C PHE A 213 -5.85 5.14 -8.21
N GLY A 214 -7.12 4.85 -7.90
CA GLY A 214 -7.80 5.66 -6.89
C GLY A 214 -9.20 5.23 -6.50
N LEU A 215 -9.98 4.53 -7.34
CA LEU A 215 -11.36 4.19 -6.95
C LEU A 215 -11.41 3.19 -5.78
N ASN A 216 -10.44 2.29 -5.70
CA ASN A 216 -10.34 1.36 -4.56
C ASN A 216 -10.04 2.10 -3.25
N ALA A 217 -9.08 3.02 -3.27
CA ALA A 217 -8.76 3.85 -2.10
C ALA A 217 -9.95 4.76 -1.74
N ALA A 218 -10.63 5.36 -2.71
CA ALA A 218 -11.80 6.17 -2.46
C ALA A 218 -12.92 5.38 -1.77
N ARG A 219 -13.20 4.15 -2.23
CA ARG A 219 -14.14 3.23 -1.57
C ARG A 219 -13.72 2.90 -0.14
N LEU A 220 -12.45 2.53 0.06
CA LEU A 220 -11.92 2.14 1.37
C LEU A 220 -11.96 3.30 2.39
N PHE A 221 -11.70 4.53 1.94
CA PHE A 221 -11.66 5.72 2.79
C PHE A 221 -12.98 6.52 2.80
N GLY A 222 -14.05 6.01 2.18
CA GLY A 222 -15.36 6.67 2.17
C GLY A 222 -15.38 8.01 1.41
N VAL A 223 -14.53 8.18 0.40
CA VAL A 223 -14.47 9.38 -0.43
C VAL A 223 -15.45 9.27 -1.60
N ASP A 224 -16.44 10.17 -1.65
CA ASP A 224 -17.28 10.34 -2.83
C ASP A 224 -16.51 11.06 -3.95
N VAL A 225 -16.03 10.28 -4.91
CA VAL A 225 -15.23 10.76 -6.04
C VAL A 225 -16.01 11.77 -6.90
N ASN A 226 -17.31 11.57 -7.08
CA ASN A 226 -18.11 12.46 -7.92
C ASN A 226 -18.33 13.81 -7.23
N ALA A 227 -18.66 13.80 -5.94
CA ALA A 227 -18.78 15.02 -5.16
C ALA A 227 -17.46 15.81 -5.17
N ARG A 228 -16.33 15.16 -4.88
CA ARG A 228 -15.01 15.82 -4.88
C ARG A 228 -14.60 16.35 -6.24
N ARG A 229 -14.94 15.65 -7.32
CA ARG A 229 -14.67 16.11 -8.68
C ARG A 229 -15.50 17.35 -9.04
N ASN A 230 -16.76 17.40 -8.60
CA ASN A 230 -17.67 18.51 -8.89
C ASN A 230 -17.31 19.79 -8.12
N ASP A 231 -16.64 19.69 -6.97
CA ASP A 231 -16.11 20.84 -6.22
C ASP A 231 -14.96 21.57 -6.95
N ILE A 232 -14.30 20.89 -7.90
CA ILE A 232 -13.21 21.48 -8.67
C ILE A 232 -13.80 22.37 -9.77
N PRO A 233 -13.46 23.67 -9.83
CA PRO A 233 -13.92 24.55 -10.89
C PRO A 233 -13.61 23.96 -12.27
N GLN A 234 -14.56 24.03 -13.21
CA GLN A 234 -14.39 23.42 -14.54
C GLN A 234 -13.16 23.94 -15.30
N ASP A 235 -12.76 25.18 -15.03
CA ASP A 235 -11.60 25.84 -15.63
C ASP A 235 -10.31 25.68 -14.82
N TYR A 236 -10.31 24.97 -13.68
CA TYR A 236 -9.17 24.91 -12.77
C TYR A 236 -7.91 24.35 -13.44
N LEU A 237 -8.03 23.23 -14.15
CA LEU A 237 -6.91 22.64 -14.89
C LEU A 237 -6.45 23.55 -16.04
N SER A 238 -7.38 24.22 -16.72
CA SER A 238 -7.04 25.19 -17.76
C SER A 238 -6.26 26.36 -17.18
N ARG A 239 -6.66 26.90 -16.02
CA ARG A 239 -5.94 27.96 -15.31
C ARG A 239 -4.57 27.50 -14.85
N MET A 240 -4.43 26.29 -14.30
CA MET A 240 -3.13 25.72 -13.94
C MET A 240 -2.22 25.57 -15.16
N LYS A 241 -2.75 25.10 -16.29
CA LYS A 241 -2.01 24.98 -17.54
C LYS A 241 -1.57 26.34 -18.07
N MET A 242 -2.44 27.36 -18.03
CA MET A 242 -2.09 28.71 -18.47
C MET A 242 -1.02 29.32 -17.59
N ALA A 243 -1.15 29.23 -16.26
CA ALA A 243 -0.12 29.67 -15.34
C ALA A 243 1.23 28.98 -15.60
N TYR A 244 1.24 27.66 -15.85
CA TYR A 244 2.46 26.93 -16.18
C TYR A 244 3.11 27.40 -17.49
N LEU A 245 2.31 27.70 -18.52
CA LEU A 245 2.83 28.20 -19.80
C LEU A 245 3.31 29.65 -19.69
N ASP A 246 2.60 30.50 -18.94
CA ASP A 246 2.97 31.89 -18.69
C ASP A 246 4.27 32.00 -17.85
N ASP A 247 4.48 31.09 -16.90
CA ASP A 247 5.71 30.99 -16.10
C ASP A 247 6.92 30.42 -16.88
N GLY A 248 6.77 30.20 -18.19
CA GLY A 248 7.84 29.83 -19.11
C GLY A 248 7.92 28.35 -19.48
N ALA A 249 6.94 27.52 -19.08
CA ALA A 249 6.89 26.06 -19.29
C ALA A 249 8.11 25.25 -18.79
N ASP A 250 9.12 25.91 -18.24
CA ASP A 250 10.18 25.23 -17.50
C ASP A 250 9.61 24.76 -16.16
N PRO A 251 9.92 23.52 -15.73
CA PRO A 251 9.55 23.08 -14.41
C PRO A 251 10.13 24.09 -13.40
N SER A 252 9.30 24.62 -12.51
CA SER A 252 9.85 25.42 -11.43
C SER A 252 10.75 24.49 -10.61
N HIS A 253 12.07 24.64 -10.73
CA HIS A 253 13.04 23.95 -9.86
C HIS A 253 12.94 24.44 -8.39
N ARG A 254 11.88 25.19 -8.06
CA ARG A 254 11.43 25.46 -6.71
C ARG A 254 11.03 24.13 -6.09
N TRP A 255 11.92 23.61 -5.26
CA TRP A 255 11.67 22.45 -4.41
C TRP A 255 10.49 22.76 -3.47
N TYR A 256 9.35 22.12 -3.68
CA TYR A 256 8.25 22.13 -2.73
C TYR A 256 8.40 20.91 -1.81
N GLY A 257 8.86 21.13 -0.58
CA GLY A 257 9.14 20.09 0.41
C GLY A 257 10.09 20.56 1.51
N TRP A 258 10.32 19.73 2.53
CA TRP A 258 11.25 20.04 3.63
C TRP A 258 12.70 19.97 3.14
N VAL A 259 13.26 21.11 2.74
CA VAL A 259 14.71 21.30 2.67
C VAL A 259 15.16 21.82 4.03
N ARG A 260 15.93 21.00 4.76
CA ARG A 260 16.66 21.48 5.95
C ARG A 260 17.74 22.43 5.45
N VAL A 261 17.67 23.69 5.89
CA VAL A 261 18.79 24.65 5.81
C VAL A 261 19.80 24.31 6.89
#